data_AF-D8RVP9-F1
#
_entry.id   AF-D8RVP9-F1
#
_cell.length_a   1.000
_cell.length_b   1.000
_cell.length_c   1.000
_cell.angle_alpha   90.00
_cell.angle_beta   90.00
_cell.angle_gamma   90.00
#
_symmetry.space_group_name_H-M   'P 1'
#
loop_
_entity.id
_entity.type
_entity.pdbx_description
1 polymer ?
#
loop_
_entity_poly.entity_id
_entity_poly.type
_entity_poly.pdbx_seq_one_letter_code
_entity_poly.pdbx_strand_id
1 'polypeptide(L)'
;MDSSEKKEKKRKKKEGEEPEKKRKKSEVPSSPEKSDIDVENPYALENFRISDAVKGMLREKGIKALFQIQAQSFDIVLDGDDLVGRARTGQGKTLAFVLPIIESLRKSSSGKKGYGRAPTVLVLAPTRELAKQVHADFECYGGAAGLSTICVYGGSQYGPQQNAMRRGVDIVVGTPGRIKDFLDRGDLNLKTLKFRVLDEADEMLNMGFVEAVEAILGAVEDTSSVQTLLFSATMPSWVKEIATRFLKPNKKTVDLVGDEKMKASNNVKHLLLQCAYSARSQMIADVIKVYGSGGRVIVFTETKNDASELAGSLGTNVARPLHGDIPQAQREHTLAGFRSAKFLVLVATDVAARGLDINDVQLIIQQCEPPKDVETYIHRSGRTGRAGNTGIAVMMFDRKKEYMIPMIEAKAGFKFEKITPPQPSTIAKESSFTAIKAVSAVSDSVVPFFKEAAEQLVSDCKRPAMELLAKALAKIAGCTEVKRRSLQTSHDDATTLLFEVSKPIHSVGYIFNALRGFLSEECSSSIRRMNLTADGKAAVFDVPSAMVDEFLIGNDGADNFTISIPEALPELTAKPERTGGYGGGGYGGGGSSRGGYSGGRGNRGGFSSGRGRGGYSGGGRGGRKY
;
A
#
# COMPACT_ATOMS: atom_id res chain seq x y z
N MET A 1 -48.00 -67.34 16.01
CA MET A 1 -47.75 -68.32 17.08
C MET A 1 -46.26 -68.32 17.30
N ASP A 2 -45.70 -67.94 18.43
CA ASP A 2 -46.24 -67.43 19.69
C ASP A 2 -45.02 -66.89 20.47
N SER A 3 -45.30 -66.02 21.45
CA SER A 3 -44.59 -65.88 22.72
C SER A 3 -43.03 -65.81 22.69
N SER A 4 -42.37 -64.66 22.87
CA SER A 4 -42.53 -63.69 23.97
C SER A 4 -42.81 -64.42 25.29
N GLU A 5 -41.92 -64.47 26.27
CA GLU A 5 -41.81 -63.34 27.17
C GLU A 5 -40.94 -63.70 28.38
N LYS A 6 -40.14 -62.69 28.78
CA LYS A 6 -39.98 -62.21 30.17
C LYS A 6 -39.15 -63.11 31.11
N LYS A 7 -38.27 -62.58 31.96
CA LYS A 7 -38.19 -61.24 32.54
C LYS A 7 -36.89 -61.11 33.34
N GLU A 8 -36.29 -59.91 33.29
CA GLU A 8 -35.84 -59.09 34.44
C GLU A 8 -34.91 -59.71 35.51
N LYS A 9 -33.87 -59.04 36.05
CA LYS A 9 -33.44 -57.64 36.03
C LYS A 9 -32.11 -57.51 36.80
N LYS A 10 -31.38 -56.41 36.49
CA LYS A 10 -30.53 -55.56 37.34
C LYS A 10 -29.01 -55.85 37.53
N ARG A 11 -28.24 -55.03 36.79
CA ARG A 11 -27.25 -54.01 37.24
C ARG A 11 -26.08 -54.45 38.15
N LYS A 12 -24.84 -54.39 37.63
CA LYS A 12 -23.82 -53.31 37.90
C LYS A 12 -22.47 -53.61 37.22
N LYS A 13 -21.79 -52.52 36.82
CA LYS A 13 -20.39 -52.41 36.32
C LYS A 13 -19.36 -53.07 37.24
N LYS A 14 -18.31 -53.68 36.66
CA LYS A 14 -16.88 -53.33 36.84
C LYS A 14 -15.99 -54.09 35.84
N GLU A 15 -14.86 -53.46 35.53
CA GLU A 15 -13.83 -53.79 34.53
C GLU A 15 -13.09 -55.12 34.78
N GLY A 16 -12.47 -55.67 33.72
CA GLY A 16 -11.52 -56.78 33.76
C GLY A 16 -11.17 -57.32 32.35
N GLU A 17 -9.87 -57.40 32.09
CA GLU A 17 -9.09 -57.66 30.87
C GLU A 17 -9.42 -58.90 29.98
N GLU A 18 -9.23 -58.70 28.67
CA GLU A 18 -8.55 -59.48 27.58
C GLU A 18 -8.43 -61.04 27.58
N PRO A 19 -8.06 -61.70 26.44
CA PRO A 19 -8.08 -61.30 25.02
C PRO A 19 -8.56 -62.40 24.00
N GLU A 20 -8.50 -62.02 22.72
CA GLU A 20 -8.14 -62.84 21.53
C GLU A 20 -9.19 -63.66 20.73
N LYS A 21 -9.58 -63.17 19.53
CA LYS A 21 -9.18 -63.74 18.20
C LYS A 21 -10.04 -63.23 17.01
N LYS A 22 -9.29 -62.78 15.98
CA LYS A 22 -9.45 -62.94 14.52
C LYS A 22 -10.82 -62.64 13.86
N ARG A 23 -10.82 -61.71 12.89
CA ARG A 23 -10.96 -62.03 11.43
C ARG A 23 -10.71 -60.82 10.50
N LYS A 24 -9.66 -61.01 9.68
CA LYS A 24 -9.31 -60.51 8.33
C LYS A 24 -10.10 -59.35 7.69
N LYS A 25 -9.36 -58.31 7.29
CA LYS A 25 -9.50 -57.61 6.00
C LYS A 25 -8.12 -57.33 5.38
N SER A 26 -8.11 -57.33 4.06
CA SER A 26 -7.04 -57.36 3.05
C SER A 26 -5.93 -56.31 3.14
N GLU A 27 -4.72 -56.75 2.82
CA GLU A 27 -3.46 -56.00 2.69
C GLU A 27 -3.32 -55.24 1.35
N VAL A 28 -2.78 -54.02 1.41
CA VAL A 28 -1.88 -53.38 0.43
C VAL A 28 -0.85 -52.59 1.27
N PRO A 29 0.46 -52.64 0.97
CA PRO A 29 1.51 -52.56 1.98
C PRO A 29 1.85 -51.14 2.44
N SER A 30 2.25 -51.07 3.71
CA SER A 30 2.83 -49.91 4.38
C SER A 30 3.99 -49.31 3.60
N SER A 31 3.87 -48.04 3.21
CA SER A 31 4.99 -47.21 2.78
C SER A 31 5.97 -47.02 3.95
N PRO A 32 7.29 -47.02 3.71
CA PRO A 32 8.29 -47.03 4.76
C PRO A 32 8.30 -45.69 5.50
N GLU A 33 8.58 -45.76 6.80
CA GLU A 33 9.16 -44.65 7.56
C GLU A 33 10.34 -44.11 6.76
N LYS A 34 10.12 -42.96 6.10
CA LYS A 34 11.21 -42.20 5.51
C LYS A 34 11.92 -41.52 6.68
N SER A 35 13.06 -42.09 7.04
CA SER A 35 14.18 -41.33 7.59
C SER A 35 14.24 -39.97 6.91
N ASP A 36 14.09 -38.90 7.70
CA ASP A 36 14.38 -37.54 7.30
C ASP A 36 15.80 -37.52 6.73
N ILE A 37 15.91 -37.50 5.42
CA ILE A 37 17.13 -37.05 4.76
C ILE A 37 17.11 -35.55 5.00
N ASP A 38 17.94 -35.09 5.95
CA ASP A 38 18.30 -33.69 6.11
C ASP A 38 18.78 -33.18 4.75
N VAL A 39 17.89 -32.55 3.99
CA VAL A 39 18.30 -31.70 2.88
C VAL A 39 18.97 -30.50 3.55
N GLU A 40 20.29 -30.54 3.67
CA GLU A 40 21.09 -29.41 4.16
C GLU A 40 20.63 -28.16 3.44
N ASN A 41 19.91 -27.27 4.14
CA ASN A 41 19.54 -26.00 3.58
C ASN A 41 20.84 -25.22 3.38
N PRO A 42 21.27 -24.93 2.13
CA PRO A 42 22.56 -24.29 1.88
C PRO A 42 22.64 -22.90 2.53
N TYR A 43 21.49 -22.30 2.83
CA TYR A 43 21.37 -21.00 3.49
C TYR A 43 21.21 -21.08 5.01
N ALA A 44 21.37 -22.25 5.62
CA ALA A 44 21.30 -22.41 7.08
C ALA A 44 22.37 -21.56 7.77
N LEU A 45 22.03 -20.98 8.92
CA LEU A 45 22.95 -20.13 9.69
C LEU A 45 24.26 -20.83 10.07
N GLU A 46 24.27 -22.16 10.14
CA GLU A 46 25.45 -22.94 10.51
C GLU A 46 26.53 -22.95 9.43
N ASN A 47 26.16 -22.71 8.18
CA ASN A 47 27.08 -22.73 7.04
C ASN A 47 27.91 -21.44 6.93
N PHE A 48 27.64 -20.43 7.77
CA PHE A 48 28.28 -19.13 7.69
C PHE A 48 29.17 -18.85 8.91
N ARG A 49 30.23 -18.05 8.68
CA ARG A 49 31.22 -17.64 9.70
C ARG A 49 30.67 -16.59 10.68
N ILE A 50 29.51 -16.87 11.26
CA ILE A 50 28.80 -16.03 12.26
C ILE A 50 29.07 -16.58 13.66
N SER A 51 29.22 -15.71 14.64
CA SER A 51 29.39 -16.10 16.05
C SER A 51 28.14 -16.72 16.65
N ASP A 52 28.32 -17.63 17.62
CA ASP A 52 27.20 -18.30 18.30
C ASP A 52 26.28 -17.31 19.03
N ALA A 53 26.83 -16.22 19.55
CA ALA A 53 26.05 -15.13 20.15
C ALA A 53 25.10 -14.50 19.13
N VAL A 54 25.59 -14.11 17.95
CA VAL A 54 24.76 -13.51 16.89
C VAL A 54 23.80 -14.54 16.29
N LYS A 55 24.22 -15.80 16.12
CA LYS A 55 23.34 -16.91 15.70
C LYS A 55 22.17 -17.11 16.67
N GLY A 56 22.41 -17.05 17.99
CA GLY A 56 21.38 -17.13 19.02
C GLY A 56 20.34 -16.01 18.86
N MET A 57 20.79 -14.76 18.71
CA MET A 57 19.91 -13.61 18.52
C MET A 57 19.09 -13.67 17.22
N LEU A 58 19.69 -14.18 16.14
CA LEU A 58 18.98 -14.41 14.88
C LEU A 58 17.86 -15.45 15.06
N ARG A 59 18.12 -16.53 15.80
CA ARG A 59 17.12 -17.56 16.13
C ARG A 59 15.98 -17.03 16.99
N GLU A 60 16.27 -16.19 17.98
CA GLU A 60 15.25 -15.53 18.81
C GLU A 60 14.30 -14.67 17.96
N LYS A 61 14.83 -14.03 16.90
CA LYS A 61 14.02 -13.30 15.92
C LYS A 61 13.34 -14.19 14.86
N GLY A 62 13.46 -15.52 14.98
CA GLY A 62 12.87 -16.49 14.06
C GLY A 62 13.63 -16.67 12.75
N ILE A 63 14.83 -16.11 12.61
CA ILE A 63 15.67 -16.25 11.41
C ILE A 63 16.44 -17.57 11.52
N LYS A 64 16.03 -18.57 10.73
CA LYS A 64 16.69 -19.91 10.69
C LYS A 64 17.65 -20.07 9.51
N ALA A 65 17.44 -19.31 8.45
CA ALA A 65 18.25 -19.30 7.24
C ALA A 65 18.40 -17.88 6.71
N LEU A 66 19.53 -17.60 6.07
CA LEU A 66 19.81 -16.32 5.42
C LEU A 66 19.06 -16.21 4.09
N PHE A 67 18.71 -14.99 3.70
CA PHE A 67 18.25 -14.73 2.32
C PHE A 67 19.42 -14.88 1.34
N GLN A 68 19.11 -15.18 0.08
CA GLN A 68 20.12 -15.39 -0.96
C GLN A 68 21.13 -14.22 -1.06
N ILE A 69 20.68 -12.96 -0.91
CA ILE A 69 21.57 -11.80 -0.96
C ILE A 69 22.55 -11.80 0.21
N GLN A 70 22.06 -12.16 1.40
CA GLN A 70 22.86 -12.23 2.62
C GLN A 70 23.90 -13.34 2.50
N ALA A 71 23.50 -14.52 2.03
CA ALA A 71 24.39 -15.66 1.84
C ALA A 71 25.51 -15.36 0.83
N GLN A 72 25.17 -14.78 -0.33
CA GLN A 72 26.16 -14.49 -1.36
C GLN A 72 27.07 -13.31 -1.00
N SER A 73 26.59 -12.34 -0.21
CA SER A 73 27.40 -11.20 0.21
C SER A 73 28.25 -11.46 1.44
N PHE A 74 27.87 -12.40 2.31
CA PHE A 74 28.43 -12.52 3.65
C PHE A 74 29.96 -12.68 3.63
N ASP A 75 30.47 -13.67 2.90
CA ASP A 75 31.90 -13.95 2.86
C ASP A 75 32.69 -12.88 2.11
N ILE A 76 32.13 -12.33 1.03
CA ILE A 76 32.73 -11.21 0.28
C ILE A 76 32.97 -10.02 1.20
N VAL A 77 31.96 -9.64 1.99
CA VAL A 77 32.06 -8.50 2.89
C VAL A 77 33.02 -8.81 4.05
N LEU A 78 32.97 -10.03 4.59
CA LEU A 78 33.83 -10.43 5.71
C LEU A 78 35.31 -10.50 5.33
N ASP A 79 35.63 -10.89 4.09
CA ASP A 79 37.00 -11.01 3.57
C ASP A 79 37.60 -9.66 3.14
N GLY A 80 36.81 -8.57 3.14
CA GLY A 80 37.29 -7.21 2.93
C GLY A 80 37.13 -6.67 1.50
N ASP A 81 36.42 -7.38 0.62
CA ASP A 81 36.18 -6.95 -0.75
C ASP A 81 35.05 -5.90 -0.85
N ASP A 82 35.22 -4.91 -1.72
CA ASP A 82 34.13 -3.98 -2.06
C ASP A 82 32.99 -4.71 -2.77
N LEU A 83 31.76 -4.32 -2.47
CA LEU A 83 30.56 -5.01 -2.99
C LEU A 83 29.55 -4.03 -3.59
N VAL A 84 29.05 -4.37 -4.78
CA VAL A 84 27.80 -3.85 -5.32
C VAL A 84 26.73 -4.93 -5.19
N GLY A 85 25.80 -4.74 -4.25
CA GLY A 85 24.69 -5.64 -3.99
C GLY A 85 23.40 -5.14 -4.63
N ARG A 86 22.94 -5.81 -5.69
CA ARG A 86 21.67 -5.54 -6.36
C ARG A 86 20.64 -6.60 -5.97
N ALA A 87 19.62 -6.18 -5.25
CA ALA A 87 18.51 -7.03 -4.80
C ALA A 87 17.20 -6.25 -4.75
N ARG A 88 16.04 -6.92 -4.67
CA ARG A 88 14.74 -6.22 -4.51
C ARG A 88 14.54 -5.79 -3.05
N THR A 89 13.64 -4.84 -2.81
CA THR A 89 13.21 -4.49 -1.45
C THR A 89 12.59 -5.72 -0.75
N GLY A 90 12.84 -5.89 0.55
CA GLY A 90 12.31 -7.02 1.31
C GLY A 90 13.10 -8.34 1.20
N GLN A 91 14.22 -8.39 0.47
CA GLN A 91 15.13 -9.56 0.45
C GLN A 91 16.18 -9.54 1.57
N GLY A 92 16.04 -8.68 2.57
CA GLY A 92 16.94 -8.64 3.73
C GLY A 92 18.32 -8.01 3.48
N LYS A 93 18.42 -7.03 2.55
CA LYS A 93 19.68 -6.30 2.25
C LYS A 93 20.38 -5.74 3.48
N THR A 94 19.61 -5.24 4.46
CA THR A 94 20.17 -4.63 5.67
C THR A 94 21.07 -5.60 6.43
N LEU A 95 20.60 -6.81 6.71
CA LEU A 95 21.42 -7.82 7.39
C LEU A 95 22.59 -8.32 6.53
N ALA A 96 22.52 -8.16 5.21
CA ALA A 96 23.56 -8.58 4.27
C ALA A 96 24.88 -7.82 4.48
N PHE A 97 24.82 -6.58 5.00
CA PHE A 97 26.00 -5.82 5.42
C PHE A 97 26.16 -5.71 6.93
N VAL A 98 25.07 -5.66 7.71
CA VAL A 98 25.16 -5.52 9.19
C VAL A 98 25.92 -6.68 9.81
N LEU A 99 25.58 -7.94 9.45
CA LEU A 99 26.17 -9.13 10.05
C LEU A 99 27.68 -9.24 9.81
N PRO A 100 28.19 -9.19 8.56
CA PRO A 100 29.63 -9.32 8.32
C PRO A 100 30.44 -8.15 8.88
N ILE A 101 29.90 -6.92 8.90
CA ILE A 101 30.56 -5.77 9.52
C ILE A 101 30.75 -6.00 11.02
N ILE A 102 29.72 -6.46 11.73
CA ILE A 102 29.81 -6.73 13.17
C ILE A 102 30.84 -7.82 13.46
N GLU A 103 30.86 -8.91 12.67
CA GLU A 103 31.84 -9.98 12.85
C GLU A 103 33.28 -9.53 12.60
N SER A 104 33.51 -8.67 11.61
CA SER A 104 34.82 -8.09 11.34
C SER A 104 35.29 -7.15 12.45
N LEU A 105 34.38 -6.29 12.95
CA LEU A 105 34.68 -5.40 14.06
C LEU A 105 34.91 -6.15 15.37
N ARG A 106 34.15 -7.22 15.64
CA ARG A 106 34.32 -8.06 16.83
C ARG A 106 35.74 -8.62 16.93
N LYS A 107 36.29 -9.15 15.82
CA LYS A 107 37.68 -9.64 15.75
C LYS A 107 38.72 -8.54 15.99
N SER A 108 38.35 -7.29 15.69
CA SER A 108 39.18 -6.10 15.87
C SER A 108 38.98 -5.37 17.21
N SER A 109 38.06 -5.84 18.06
CA SER A 109 37.57 -5.15 19.27
C SER A 109 38.53 -5.26 20.47
N SER A 110 39.79 -4.87 20.27
CA SER A 110 40.79 -4.64 21.32
C SER A 110 41.07 -3.14 21.56
N GLY A 111 40.28 -2.25 20.92
CA GLY A 111 40.44 -0.81 21.01
C GLY A 111 39.94 -0.21 22.34
N LYS A 112 40.73 0.70 22.91
CA LYS A 112 40.38 1.46 24.13
C LYS A 112 39.11 2.29 23.92
N LYS A 113 38.12 2.11 24.79
CA LYS A 113 36.95 3.01 24.90
C LYS A 113 37.43 4.37 25.43
N GLY A 114 37.18 5.45 24.69
CA GLY A 114 37.67 6.78 25.04
C GLY A 114 36.88 7.90 24.37
N TYR A 115 36.85 9.06 25.04
CA TYR A 115 36.19 10.28 24.56
C TYR A 115 36.86 10.79 23.27
N GLY A 116 36.06 11.27 22.32
CA GLY A 116 36.53 11.80 21.03
C GLY A 116 36.99 10.76 20.01
N ARG A 117 36.69 9.48 20.22
CA ARG A 117 37.02 8.42 19.26
C ARG A 117 36.20 8.55 17.97
N ALA A 118 36.90 8.54 16.84
CA ALA A 118 36.30 8.58 15.53
C ALA A 118 35.65 7.23 15.15
N PRO A 119 34.52 7.24 14.41
CA PRO A 119 33.83 6.04 13.99
C PRO A 119 34.64 5.19 13.01
N THR A 120 34.33 3.90 13.03
CA THR A 120 34.90 2.88 12.13
C THR A 120 33.93 2.48 11.02
N VAL A 121 32.63 2.73 11.19
CA VAL A 121 31.58 2.43 10.20
C VAL A 121 30.73 3.66 9.96
N LEU A 122 30.48 3.96 8.69
CA LEU A 122 29.53 4.97 8.23
C LEU A 122 28.49 4.31 7.32
N VAL A 123 27.22 4.47 7.65
CA VAL A 123 26.11 4.02 6.80
C VAL A 123 25.25 5.21 6.39
N LEU A 124 25.11 5.39 5.09
CA LEU A 124 24.25 6.39 4.48
C LEU A 124 22.93 5.73 4.06
N ALA A 125 21.83 6.30 4.55
CA ALA A 125 20.48 5.89 4.21
C ALA A 125 19.65 7.11 3.74
N PRO A 126 18.84 7.00 2.67
CA PRO A 126 18.06 8.12 2.12
C PRO A 126 17.05 8.72 3.09
N THR A 127 16.41 7.90 3.92
CA THR A 127 15.35 8.36 4.83
C THR A 127 15.71 8.19 6.30
N ARG A 128 15.06 8.97 7.16
CA ARG A 128 15.24 8.91 8.61
C ARG A 128 14.74 7.58 9.14
N GLU A 129 13.64 7.10 8.58
CA GLU A 129 13.00 5.83 8.92
C GLU A 129 13.93 4.66 8.63
N LEU A 130 14.56 4.62 7.45
CA LEU A 130 15.54 3.60 7.10
C LEU A 130 16.80 3.72 7.98
N ALA A 131 17.33 4.93 8.19
CA ALA A 131 18.49 5.13 9.06
C ALA A 131 18.24 4.61 10.49
N LYS A 132 17.04 4.80 11.04
CA LYS A 132 16.65 4.27 12.35
C LYS A 132 16.52 2.76 12.36
N GLN A 133 15.98 2.17 11.30
CA GLN A 133 15.88 0.72 11.16
C GLN A 133 17.27 0.09 11.15
N VAL A 134 18.16 0.58 10.28
CA VAL A 134 19.54 0.11 10.19
C VAL A 134 20.28 0.30 11.52
N HIS A 135 20.06 1.44 12.19
CA HIS A 135 20.59 1.67 13.54
C HIS A 135 20.10 0.63 14.55
N ALA A 136 18.79 0.33 14.57
CA ALA A 136 18.22 -0.66 15.49
C ALA A 136 18.77 -2.08 15.24
N ASP A 137 19.06 -2.44 13.98
CA ASP A 137 19.74 -3.69 13.67
C ASP A 137 21.18 -3.69 14.19
N PHE A 138 21.95 -2.62 13.98
CA PHE A 138 23.29 -2.49 14.56
C PHE A 138 23.29 -2.46 16.09
N GLU A 139 22.31 -1.84 16.72
CA GLU A 139 22.18 -1.81 18.18
C GLU A 139 21.87 -3.20 18.73
N CYS A 140 20.97 -3.93 18.07
CA CYS A 140 20.58 -5.27 18.44
C CYS A 140 21.77 -6.24 18.31
N TYR A 141 22.36 -6.38 17.13
CA TYR A 141 23.42 -7.38 16.91
C TYR A 141 24.80 -6.89 17.37
N GLY A 142 25.07 -5.59 17.27
CA GLY A 142 26.34 -4.99 17.67
C GLY A 142 26.47 -4.79 19.18
N GLY A 143 25.35 -4.67 19.90
CA GLY A 143 25.34 -4.61 21.37
C GLY A 143 25.96 -5.86 22.01
N ALA A 144 25.70 -7.05 21.45
CA ALA A 144 26.34 -8.30 21.88
C ALA A 144 27.86 -8.31 21.65
N ALA A 145 28.35 -7.54 20.68
CA ALA A 145 29.78 -7.34 20.41
C ALA A 145 30.38 -6.15 21.18
N GLY A 146 29.61 -5.47 22.03
CA GLY A 146 30.05 -4.30 22.80
C GLY A 146 30.27 -3.04 21.96
N LEU A 147 29.72 -2.98 20.76
CA LEU A 147 29.83 -1.86 19.82
C LEU A 147 28.80 -0.76 20.16
N SER A 148 29.22 0.48 19.98
CA SER A 148 28.40 1.68 20.17
C SER A 148 27.94 2.24 18.84
N THR A 149 26.64 2.52 18.70
CA THR A 149 26.05 3.03 17.46
C THR A 149 25.26 4.32 17.71
N ILE A 150 25.14 5.16 16.69
CA ILE A 150 24.31 6.38 16.72
C ILE A 150 23.57 6.56 15.39
N CYS A 151 22.31 7.00 15.48
CA CYS A 151 21.51 7.41 14.34
C CYS A 151 21.48 8.94 14.20
N VAL A 152 21.84 9.44 13.02
CA VAL A 152 22.03 10.87 12.74
C VAL A 152 21.17 11.30 11.57
N TYR A 153 20.26 12.25 11.79
CA TYR A 153 19.33 12.68 10.74
C TYR A 153 18.78 14.10 10.97
N GLY A 154 18.25 14.70 9.90
CA GLY A 154 17.63 16.03 9.95
C GLY A 154 16.34 16.07 10.78
N GLY A 155 15.93 17.25 11.25
CA GLY A 155 14.67 17.43 12.01
C GLY A 155 14.74 17.05 13.49
N SER A 156 15.85 16.51 13.97
CA SER A 156 16.17 16.35 15.40
C SER A 156 17.25 17.36 15.84
N GLN A 157 17.29 17.64 17.15
CA GLN A 157 18.22 18.59 17.74
C GLN A 157 19.69 18.14 17.57
N TYR A 158 20.59 19.10 17.33
CA TYR A 158 22.02 18.85 17.15
C TYR A 158 22.72 18.40 18.44
N GLY A 159 22.44 19.06 19.57
CA GLY A 159 23.15 18.85 20.83
C GLY A 159 23.23 17.39 21.29
N PRO A 160 22.12 16.63 21.34
CA PRO A 160 22.16 15.21 21.71
C PRO A 160 23.04 14.36 20.78
N GLN A 161 22.99 14.64 19.47
CA GLN A 161 23.78 13.92 18.47
C GLN A 161 25.28 14.26 18.59
N GLN A 162 25.62 15.55 18.78
CA GLN A 162 26.99 16.00 19.01
C GLN A 162 27.58 15.39 20.28
N ASN A 163 26.82 15.41 21.38
CA ASN A 163 27.27 14.86 22.66
C ASN A 163 27.50 13.35 22.56
N ALA A 164 26.67 12.62 21.83
CA ALA A 164 26.86 11.20 21.60
C ALA A 164 28.10 10.91 20.74
N MET A 165 28.34 11.65 19.65
CA MET A 165 29.57 11.53 18.85
C MET A 165 30.82 11.88 19.66
N ARG A 166 30.76 12.92 20.51
CA ARG A 166 31.87 13.32 21.41
C ARG A 166 32.23 12.24 22.44
N ARG A 167 31.25 11.46 22.92
CA ARG A 167 31.53 10.30 23.80
C ARG A 167 32.31 9.19 23.09
N GLY A 168 32.37 9.20 21.75
CA GLY A 168 32.99 8.19 20.92
C GLY A 168 32.01 7.09 20.54
N VAL A 169 31.88 6.83 19.25
CA VAL A 169 30.96 5.82 18.67
C VAL A 169 31.70 4.93 17.66
N ASP A 170 31.32 3.66 17.54
CA ASP A 170 31.89 2.73 16.54
C ASP A 170 31.24 2.92 15.18
N ILE A 171 29.92 3.07 15.19
CA ILE A 171 29.05 3.03 14.02
C ILE A 171 28.19 4.29 13.97
N VAL A 172 28.22 4.98 12.84
CA VAL A 172 27.34 6.12 12.54
C VAL A 172 26.42 5.74 11.39
N VAL A 173 25.12 5.78 11.63
CA VAL A 173 24.09 5.57 10.61
C VAL A 173 23.35 6.88 10.41
N GLY A 174 23.18 7.35 9.18
CA GLY A 174 22.47 8.61 9.01
C GLY A 174 22.09 9.02 7.60
N THR A 175 21.33 10.11 7.53
CA THR A 175 20.93 10.73 6.25
C THR A 175 22.06 11.60 5.70
N PRO A 176 22.34 11.58 4.37
CA PRO A 176 23.46 12.31 3.78
C PRO A 176 23.55 13.78 4.18
N GLY A 177 22.44 14.53 4.12
CA GLY A 177 22.45 15.95 4.48
C GLY A 177 22.98 16.23 5.90
N ARG A 178 22.48 15.50 6.91
CA ARG A 178 22.91 15.72 8.31
C ARG A 178 24.33 15.21 8.56
N ILE A 179 24.76 14.13 7.89
CA ILE A 179 26.13 13.64 7.97
C ILE A 179 27.10 14.70 7.40
N LYS A 180 26.79 15.26 6.23
CA LYS A 180 27.56 16.34 5.63
C LYS A 180 27.65 17.54 6.57
N ASP A 181 26.54 17.96 7.18
CA ASP A 181 26.55 19.07 8.15
C ASP A 181 27.54 18.85 9.31
N PHE A 182 27.64 17.61 9.82
CA PHE A 182 28.56 17.29 10.91
C PHE A 182 30.02 17.18 10.46
N LEU A 183 30.28 16.77 9.21
CA LEU A 183 31.61 16.82 8.61
C LEU A 183 32.07 18.27 8.43
N ASP A 184 31.22 19.12 7.85
CA ASP A 184 31.53 20.53 7.58
C ASP A 184 31.80 21.31 8.89
N ARG A 185 31.14 20.93 9.98
CA ARG A 185 31.34 21.52 11.32
C ARG A 185 32.56 20.96 12.07
N GLY A 186 33.17 19.88 11.58
CA GLY A 186 34.25 19.17 12.27
C GLY A 186 33.81 18.36 13.50
N ASP A 187 32.50 18.15 13.67
CA ASP A 187 31.96 17.32 14.75
C ASP A 187 32.09 15.81 14.46
N LEU A 188 32.20 15.44 13.18
CA LEU A 188 32.41 14.08 12.69
C LEU A 188 33.76 13.97 11.98
N ASN A 189 34.55 12.96 12.34
CA ASN A 189 35.86 12.70 11.74
C ASN A 189 35.87 11.30 11.12
N LEU A 190 36.23 11.18 9.84
CA LEU A 190 36.23 9.92 9.09
C LEU A 190 37.62 9.30 8.90
N LYS A 191 38.66 9.81 9.58
CA LYS A 191 40.05 9.33 9.39
C LYS A 191 40.29 7.87 9.76
N THR A 192 39.49 7.31 10.67
CA THR A 192 39.62 5.92 11.14
C THR A 192 38.57 4.99 10.54
N LEU A 193 37.90 5.44 9.47
CA LEU A 193 36.83 4.68 8.84
C LEU A 193 37.42 3.37 8.27
N LYS A 194 36.72 2.26 8.50
CA LYS A 194 37.02 0.95 7.90
C LYS A 194 35.94 0.53 6.91
N PHE A 195 34.69 0.86 7.21
CA PHE A 195 33.54 0.50 6.39
C PHE A 195 32.70 1.72 6.03
N ARG A 196 32.25 1.75 4.78
CA ARG A 196 31.27 2.71 4.29
C ARG A 196 30.18 1.98 3.53
N VAL A 197 28.93 2.24 3.88
CA VAL A 197 27.76 1.63 3.25
C VAL A 197 26.85 2.69 2.65
N LEU A 198 26.46 2.51 1.40
CA LEU A 198 25.38 3.25 0.76
C LEU A 198 24.18 2.30 0.62
N ASP A 199 23.14 2.51 1.41
CA ASP A 199 21.90 1.72 1.34
C ASP A 199 20.81 2.49 0.59
N GLU A 200 20.06 1.81 -0.27
CA GLU A 200 19.09 2.41 -1.21
C GLU A 200 19.69 3.60 -1.99
N ALA A 201 20.82 3.36 -2.68
CA ALA A 201 21.55 4.40 -3.40
C ALA A 201 20.74 5.07 -4.53
N ASP A 202 19.96 4.28 -5.28
CA ASP A 202 18.97 4.78 -6.24
C ASP A 202 18.01 5.81 -5.63
N GLU A 203 17.58 5.62 -4.38
CA GLU A 203 16.71 6.56 -3.69
C GLU A 203 17.43 7.83 -3.22
N MET A 204 18.72 7.74 -2.88
CA MET A 204 19.53 8.93 -2.59
C MET A 204 19.63 9.87 -3.80
N LEU A 205 19.67 9.30 -5.02
CA LEU A 205 19.58 10.08 -6.27
C LEU A 205 18.21 10.77 -6.40
N ASN A 206 17.12 10.01 -6.23
CA ASN A 206 15.76 10.52 -6.38
C ASN A 206 15.43 11.65 -5.39
N MET A 207 16.05 11.63 -4.21
CA MET A 207 15.88 12.67 -3.18
C MET A 207 16.81 13.88 -3.36
N GLY A 208 17.66 13.89 -4.39
CA GLY A 208 18.58 14.98 -4.67
C GLY A 208 19.75 15.07 -3.70
N PHE A 209 20.15 13.95 -3.06
CA PHE A 209 21.30 13.93 -2.16
C PHE A 209 22.66 13.76 -2.85
N VAL A 210 22.69 13.89 -4.18
CA VAL A 210 23.88 13.67 -5.02
C VAL A 210 25.12 14.41 -4.49
N GLU A 211 25.02 15.73 -4.33
CA GLU A 211 26.14 16.56 -3.86
C GLU A 211 26.58 16.17 -2.44
N ALA A 212 25.62 15.85 -1.57
CA ALA A 212 25.92 15.50 -0.19
C ALA A 212 26.63 14.14 -0.10
N VAL A 213 26.16 13.16 -0.86
CA VAL A 213 26.81 11.84 -0.95
C VAL A 213 28.23 12.03 -1.49
N GLU A 214 28.42 12.68 -2.63
CA GLU A 214 29.74 12.87 -3.21
C GLU A 214 30.73 13.62 -2.29
N ALA A 215 30.26 14.64 -1.58
CA ALA A 215 31.07 15.35 -0.59
C ALA A 215 31.51 14.43 0.57
N ILE A 216 30.59 13.61 1.10
CA ILE A 216 30.91 12.63 2.14
C ILE A 216 31.90 11.58 1.62
N LEU A 217 31.69 11.08 0.39
CA LEU A 217 32.55 10.06 -0.19
C LEU A 217 33.95 10.60 -0.47
N GLY A 218 34.06 11.87 -0.86
CA GLY A 218 35.33 12.56 -1.14
C GLY A 218 36.07 13.07 0.10
N ALA A 219 35.41 13.15 1.26
CA ALA A 219 36.05 13.54 2.52
C ALA A 219 36.93 12.43 3.14
N VAL A 220 36.90 11.22 2.59
CA VAL A 220 37.71 10.09 3.05
C VAL A 220 39.09 10.17 2.42
N GLU A 221 40.12 10.42 3.26
CA GLU A 221 41.50 10.66 2.81
C GLU A 221 42.17 9.43 2.17
N ASP A 222 41.90 8.21 2.68
CA ASP A 222 42.47 6.95 2.17
C ASP A 222 41.41 5.94 1.74
N THR A 223 40.94 6.08 0.50
CA THR A 223 39.96 5.16 -0.11
C THR A 223 40.46 3.73 -0.25
N SER A 224 41.79 3.48 -0.18
CA SER A 224 42.34 2.12 -0.29
C SER A 224 42.19 1.33 1.01
N SER A 225 42.22 2.02 2.15
CA SER A 225 42.04 1.45 3.49
C SER A 225 40.58 1.19 3.88
N VAL A 226 39.62 1.78 3.16
CA VAL A 226 38.18 1.68 3.45
C VAL A 226 37.51 0.68 2.51
N GLN A 227 36.70 -0.21 3.07
CA GLN A 227 35.81 -1.08 2.31
C GLN A 227 34.49 -0.36 2.03
N THR A 228 34.10 -0.27 0.75
CA THR A 228 32.85 0.37 0.34
C THR A 228 31.83 -0.66 -0.13
N LEU A 229 30.64 -0.61 0.46
CA LEU A 229 29.50 -1.45 0.11
C LEU A 229 28.38 -0.57 -0.45
N LEU A 230 27.87 -0.91 -1.63
CA LEU A 230 26.76 -0.22 -2.28
C LEU A 230 25.61 -1.18 -2.46
N PHE A 231 24.47 -0.89 -1.84
CA PHE A 231 23.22 -1.63 -2.00
C PHE A 231 22.18 -0.78 -2.71
N SER A 232 21.62 -1.32 -3.77
CA SER A 232 20.61 -0.63 -4.58
C SER A 232 19.60 -1.63 -5.14
N ALA A 233 18.38 -1.18 -5.47
CA ALA A 233 17.45 -2.02 -6.22
C ALA A 233 17.68 -1.84 -7.72
N THR A 234 17.95 -0.61 -8.13
CA THR A 234 18.20 -0.22 -9.52
C THR A 234 19.59 0.39 -9.67
N MET A 235 20.09 0.42 -10.91
CA MET A 235 21.43 0.93 -11.23
C MET A 235 21.32 2.04 -12.29
N PRO A 236 20.79 3.23 -11.93
CA PRO A 236 20.83 4.38 -12.82
C PRO A 236 22.27 4.82 -13.08
N SER A 237 22.49 5.67 -14.09
CA SER A 237 23.83 6.12 -14.52
C SER A 237 24.66 6.66 -13.34
N TRP A 238 24.07 7.52 -12.51
CA TRP A 238 24.74 8.08 -11.35
C TRP A 238 25.20 7.02 -10.33
N VAL A 239 24.38 5.99 -10.04
CA VAL A 239 24.79 4.91 -9.14
C VAL A 239 25.96 4.11 -9.75
N LYS A 240 25.96 3.89 -11.07
CA LYS A 240 27.10 3.25 -11.77
C LYS A 240 28.36 4.11 -11.73
N GLU A 241 28.23 5.42 -11.85
CA GLU A 241 29.33 6.39 -11.74
C GLU A 241 29.93 6.39 -10.33
N ILE A 242 29.10 6.45 -9.29
CA ILE A 242 29.54 6.32 -7.89
C ILE A 242 30.26 4.99 -7.68
N ALA A 243 29.67 3.89 -8.16
CA ALA A 243 30.26 2.57 -8.07
C ALA A 243 31.62 2.47 -8.79
N THR A 244 31.87 3.29 -9.81
CA THR A 244 33.12 3.27 -10.59
C THR A 244 34.17 4.20 -10.01
N ARG A 245 33.74 5.36 -9.47
CA ARG A 245 34.63 6.39 -8.94
C ARG A 245 35.11 6.12 -7.51
N PHE A 246 34.26 5.51 -6.68
CA PHE A 246 34.51 5.44 -5.23
C PHE A 246 34.71 4.03 -4.68
N LEU A 247 34.47 2.97 -5.47
CA LEU A 247 34.78 1.59 -5.09
C LEU A 247 36.07 1.14 -5.77
N LYS A 248 36.72 0.14 -5.18
CA LYS A 248 37.96 -0.45 -5.70
C LYS A 248 37.74 -1.14 -7.06
N PRO A 249 38.77 -1.18 -7.94
CA PRO A 249 38.66 -1.84 -9.24
C PRO A 249 38.30 -3.34 -9.16
N ASN A 250 38.68 -4.03 -8.08
CA ASN A 250 38.42 -5.45 -7.84
C ASN A 250 37.06 -5.74 -7.17
N LYS A 251 36.15 -4.75 -7.12
CA LYS A 251 34.83 -4.92 -6.49
C LYS A 251 34.09 -6.13 -7.03
N LYS A 252 33.38 -6.83 -6.14
CA LYS A 252 32.46 -7.91 -6.50
C LYS A 252 31.07 -7.33 -6.74
N THR A 253 30.32 -7.97 -7.62
CA THR A 253 28.92 -7.64 -7.87
C THR A 253 28.08 -8.86 -7.58
N VAL A 254 27.11 -8.71 -6.69
CA VAL A 254 26.07 -9.72 -6.45
C VAL A 254 24.78 -9.15 -7.02
N ASP A 255 24.27 -9.77 -8.09
CA ASP A 255 23.03 -9.35 -8.73
C ASP A 255 21.97 -10.45 -8.67
N LEU A 256 20.96 -10.24 -7.83
CA LEU A 256 19.80 -11.12 -7.70
C LEU A 256 18.58 -10.64 -8.48
N VAL A 257 18.68 -9.48 -9.14
CA VAL A 257 17.61 -8.93 -9.97
C VAL A 257 17.83 -9.35 -11.43
N GLY A 258 19.09 -9.53 -11.85
CA GLY A 258 19.48 -9.92 -13.20
C GLY A 258 19.11 -8.88 -14.27
N ASP A 259 19.19 -9.30 -15.53
CA ASP A 259 18.65 -8.58 -16.71
C ASP A 259 17.15 -8.85 -16.92
N GLU A 260 16.52 -9.59 -16.02
CA GLU A 260 15.13 -10.00 -16.18
C GLU A 260 14.18 -8.80 -16.11
N LYS A 261 13.26 -8.74 -17.08
CA LYS A 261 12.22 -7.72 -17.21
C LYS A 261 11.28 -7.67 -16.00
N MET A 262 11.23 -8.72 -15.18
CA MET A 262 10.46 -8.75 -13.94
C MET A 262 11.22 -8.05 -12.81
N LYS A 263 10.76 -6.84 -12.45
CA LYS A 263 11.31 -6.08 -11.32
C LYS A 263 10.46 -6.18 -10.04
N ALA A 264 9.19 -6.60 -10.14
CA ALA A 264 8.27 -6.75 -9.00
C ALA A 264 8.43 -8.09 -8.26
N SER A 265 7.97 -8.18 -7.01
CA SER A 265 7.99 -9.44 -6.23
C SER A 265 6.91 -10.41 -6.74
N ASN A 266 7.25 -11.69 -6.91
CA ASN A 266 6.31 -12.72 -7.38
C ASN A 266 5.18 -13.00 -6.38
N ASN A 267 5.37 -12.64 -5.11
CA ASN A 267 4.39 -12.88 -4.04
C ASN A 267 3.32 -11.79 -3.94
N VAL A 268 3.34 -10.80 -4.84
CA VAL A 268 2.38 -9.69 -4.83
C VAL A 268 1.40 -9.82 -5.99
N LYS A 269 0.11 -9.91 -5.67
CA LYS A 269 -0.97 -9.86 -6.65
C LYS A 269 -1.23 -8.40 -7.04
N HIS A 270 -1.05 -8.07 -8.32
CA HIS A 270 -1.22 -6.71 -8.83
C HIS A 270 -2.59 -6.54 -9.48
N LEU A 271 -3.46 -5.75 -8.86
CA LEU A 271 -4.83 -5.47 -9.31
C LEU A 271 -4.93 -4.04 -9.86
N LEU A 272 -5.81 -3.84 -10.83
CA LEU A 272 -6.00 -2.56 -11.50
C LEU A 272 -7.48 -2.17 -11.49
N LEU A 273 -7.77 -1.00 -10.93
CA LEU A 273 -9.13 -0.52 -10.71
C LEU A 273 -9.33 0.87 -11.33
N GLN A 274 -10.26 1.00 -12.27
CA GLN A 274 -10.62 2.30 -12.81
C GLN A 274 -11.46 3.07 -11.78
N CYS A 275 -11.04 4.30 -11.44
CA CYS A 275 -11.74 5.14 -10.49
C CYS A 275 -11.54 6.63 -10.79
N ALA A 276 -12.65 7.37 -10.86
CA ALA A 276 -12.61 8.82 -10.98
C ALA A 276 -12.10 9.47 -9.68
N TYR A 277 -11.37 10.57 -9.82
CA TYR A 277 -10.76 11.27 -8.68
C TYR A 277 -11.77 11.70 -7.60
N SER A 278 -13.01 12.06 -7.99
CA SER A 278 -14.08 12.45 -7.07
C SER A 278 -14.62 11.29 -6.22
N ALA A 279 -14.60 10.07 -6.74
CA ALA A 279 -15.13 8.88 -6.05
C ALA A 279 -14.06 8.17 -5.20
N ARG A 280 -12.81 8.66 -5.19
CA ARG A 280 -11.65 7.95 -4.64
C ARG A 280 -11.80 7.62 -3.15
N SER A 281 -12.31 8.55 -2.33
CA SER A 281 -12.40 8.36 -0.88
C SER A 281 -13.28 7.17 -0.51
N GLN A 282 -14.45 7.07 -1.16
CA GLN A 282 -15.38 5.96 -0.95
C GLN A 282 -14.86 4.66 -1.55
N MET A 283 -14.32 4.72 -2.77
CA MET A 283 -13.75 3.55 -3.44
C MET A 283 -12.59 2.94 -2.66
N ILE A 284 -11.72 3.76 -2.06
CA ILE A 284 -10.64 3.28 -1.19
C ILE A 284 -11.23 2.58 0.04
N ALA A 285 -12.27 3.13 0.67
CA ALA A 285 -12.93 2.48 1.81
C ALA A 285 -13.51 1.11 1.43
N ASP A 286 -14.14 1.01 0.25
CA ASP A 286 -14.72 -0.24 -0.27
C ASP A 286 -13.63 -1.29 -0.55
N VAL A 287 -12.53 -0.87 -1.20
CA VAL A 287 -11.37 -1.72 -1.49
C VAL A 287 -10.71 -2.22 -0.21
N ILE A 288 -10.59 -1.37 0.82
CA ILE A 288 -10.06 -1.76 2.13
C ILE A 288 -10.92 -2.85 2.77
N LYS A 289 -12.25 -2.74 2.71
CA LYS A 289 -13.15 -3.73 3.30
C LYS A 289 -13.05 -5.09 2.61
N VAL A 290 -12.94 -5.11 1.28
CA VAL A 290 -12.93 -6.34 0.49
C VAL A 290 -11.55 -7.02 0.48
N TYR A 291 -10.48 -6.24 0.27
CA TYR A 291 -9.14 -6.80 0.09
C TYR A 291 -8.26 -6.68 1.33
N GLY A 292 -8.64 -5.86 2.31
CA GLY A 292 -7.85 -5.63 3.51
C GLY A 292 -7.94 -6.77 4.52
N SER A 293 -9.04 -7.55 4.55
CA SER A 293 -9.24 -8.72 5.43
C SER A 293 -8.97 -8.49 6.94
N GLY A 294 -9.00 -7.23 7.39
CA GLY A 294 -8.63 -6.84 8.76
C GLY A 294 -7.11 -6.73 9.02
N GLY A 295 -6.28 -6.87 7.99
CA GLY A 295 -4.84 -6.64 8.05
C GLY A 295 -4.46 -5.16 7.93
N ARG A 296 -3.15 -4.90 8.00
CA ARG A 296 -2.59 -3.55 7.83
C ARG A 296 -2.63 -3.14 6.36
N VAL A 297 -3.03 -1.90 6.10
CA VAL A 297 -3.16 -1.30 4.77
C VAL A 297 -2.34 -0.02 4.67
N ILE A 298 -1.63 0.16 3.55
CA ILE A 298 -0.98 1.43 3.22
C ILE A 298 -1.62 2.00 1.95
N VAL A 299 -2.09 3.24 2.03
CA VAL A 299 -2.63 4.02 0.90
C VAL A 299 -1.59 5.07 0.51
N PHE A 300 -1.06 4.97 -0.71
CA PHE A 300 -0.10 5.91 -1.25
C PHE A 300 -0.79 7.07 -1.98
N THR A 301 -0.38 8.29 -1.64
CA THR A 301 -0.88 9.54 -2.24
C THR A 301 0.29 10.37 -2.79
N GLU A 302 0.05 11.18 -3.83
CA GLU A 302 1.09 12.05 -4.40
C GLU A 302 1.29 13.30 -3.52
N THR A 303 0.20 13.93 -3.05
CA THR A 303 0.27 15.16 -2.26
C THR A 303 0.02 14.95 -0.77
N LYS A 304 0.57 15.85 0.05
CA LYS A 304 0.34 15.92 1.50
C LYS A 304 -1.11 16.30 1.86
N ASN A 305 -1.74 17.11 1.01
CA ASN A 305 -3.12 17.53 1.20
C ASN A 305 -4.04 16.33 1.00
N ASP A 306 -3.82 15.55 -0.06
CA ASP A 306 -4.56 14.31 -0.29
C ASP A 306 -4.39 13.31 0.85
N ALA A 307 -3.17 13.17 1.39
CA ALA A 307 -2.95 12.27 2.52
C ALA A 307 -3.83 12.65 3.72
N SER A 308 -3.91 13.95 4.03
CA SER A 308 -4.72 14.46 5.15
C SER A 308 -6.22 14.36 4.87
N GLU A 309 -6.67 14.73 3.67
CA GLU A 309 -8.08 14.69 3.26
C GLU A 309 -8.62 13.25 3.25
N LEU A 310 -7.85 12.32 2.69
CA LEU A 310 -8.23 10.91 2.62
C LEU A 310 -8.24 10.25 4.00
N ALA A 311 -7.24 10.53 4.84
CA ALA A 311 -7.23 10.01 6.21
C ALA A 311 -8.42 10.55 7.01
N GLY A 312 -8.79 11.83 6.84
CA GLY A 312 -9.98 12.42 7.44
C GLY A 312 -11.28 11.75 6.95
N SER A 313 -11.38 11.50 5.65
CA SER A 313 -12.56 10.88 5.03
C SER A 313 -12.79 9.43 5.46
N LEU A 314 -11.70 8.68 5.70
CA LEU A 314 -11.77 7.29 6.17
C LEU A 314 -12.08 7.18 7.68
N GLY A 315 -12.00 8.30 8.41
CA GLY A 315 -12.22 8.37 9.85
C GLY A 315 -10.92 8.26 10.65
N THR A 316 -10.77 9.14 11.65
CA THR A 316 -9.55 9.30 12.46
C THR A 316 -9.18 8.09 13.31
N ASN A 317 -10.14 7.21 13.59
CA ASN A 317 -9.92 5.95 14.31
C ASN A 317 -9.45 4.81 13.39
N VAL A 318 -9.70 4.92 12.08
CA VAL A 318 -9.39 3.89 11.09
C VAL A 318 -8.07 4.21 10.38
N ALA A 319 -7.89 5.47 10.01
CA ALA A 319 -6.78 5.94 9.20
C ALA A 319 -6.01 7.11 9.84
N ARG A 320 -4.69 7.14 9.64
CA ARG A 320 -3.85 8.30 9.96
C ARG A 320 -2.97 8.72 8.79
N PRO A 321 -2.76 10.04 8.59
CA PRO A 321 -1.88 10.53 7.55
C PRO A 321 -0.40 10.46 7.96
N LEU A 322 0.49 10.32 6.98
CA LEU A 322 1.94 10.40 7.14
C LEU A 322 2.56 11.17 5.95
N HIS A 323 3.03 12.39 6.20
CA HIS A 323 3.65 13.24 5.17
C HIS A 323 4.73 14.17 5.76
N GLY A 324 5.37 14.97 4.90
CA GLY A 324 6.50 15.85 5.26
C GLY A 324 6.19 16.91 6.31
N ASP A 325 5.01 17.53 6.26
CA ASP A 325 4.60 18.57 7.22
C ASP A 325 4.30 18.03 8.63
N ILE A 326 4.18 16.71 8.81
CA ILE A 326 3.94 16.15 10.15
C ILE A 326 5.23 16.23 10.96
N PRO A 327 5.20 16.83 12.17
CA PRO A 327 6.36 16.88 13.06
C PRO A 327 6.93 15.48 13.33
N GLN A 328 8.25 15.38 13.42
CA GLN A 328 8.96 14.11 13.56
C GLN A 328 8.47 13.27 14.75
N ALA A 329 8.23 13.90 15.91
CA ALA A 329 7.69 13.20 17.09
C ALA A 329 6.31 12.58 16.84
N GLN A 330 5.45 13.27 16.09
CA GLN A 330 4.12 12.77 15.73
C GLN A 330 4.21 11.66 14.67
N ARG A 331 5.14 11.75 13.71
CA ARG A 331 5.41 10.66 12.75
C ARG A 331 5.78 9.37 13.47
N GLU A 332 6.68 9.45 14.44
CA GLU A 332 7.12 8.31 15.25
C GLU A 332 5.97 7.69 16.04
N HIS A 333 5.13 8.53 16.66
CA HIS A 333 3.95 8.07 17.38
C HIS A 333 2.93 7.39 16.45
N THR A 334 2.67 7.96 15.27
CA THR A 334 1.78 7.37 14.25
C THR A 334 2.32 6.03 13.77
N LEU A 335 3.61 5.93 13.46
CA LEU A 335 4.23 4.67 13.02
C LEU A 335 4.22 3.59 14.11
N ALA A 336 4.48 3.97 15.37
CA ALA A 336 4.36 3.05 16.51
C ALA A 336 2.91 2.55 16.68
N GLY A 337 1.92 3.44 16.50
CA GLY A 337 0.50 3.08 16.51
C GLY A 337 0.13 2.11 15.38
N PHE A 338 0.68 2.32 14.19
CA PHE A 338 0.45 1.43 13.06
C PHE A 338 1.07 0.03 13.27
N ARG A 339 2.32 -0.02 13.79
CA ARG A 339 3.01 -1.28 14.12
C ARG A 339 2.30 -2.07 15.22
N SER A 340 1.75 -1.39 16.21
CA SER A 340 0.96 -2.00 17.30
C SER A 340 -0.51 -2.26 16.90
N ALA A 341 -0.88 -2.08 15.64
CA ALA A 341 -2.23 -2.28 15.11
C ALA A 341 -3.33 -1.47 15.84
N LYS A 342 -2.99 -0.30 16.43
CA LYS A 342 -3.97 0.62 17.01
C LYS A 342 -4.93 1.19 15.96
N PHE A 343 -4.44 1.31 14.73
CA PHE A 343 -5.21 1.63 13.55
C PHE A 343 -4.66 0.80 12.38
N LEU A 344 -5.51 0.46 11.42
CA LEU A 344 -5.17 -0.49 10.36
C LEU A 344 -4.78 0.17 9.04
N VAL A 345 -5.06 1.47 8.87
CA VAL A 345 -4.83 2.17 7.59
C VAL A 345 -3.84 3.33 7.76
N LEU A 346 -2.75 3.30 7.01
CA LEU A 346 -1.78 4.40 6.94
C LEU A 346 -1.89 5.07 5.57
N VAL A 347 -2.22 6.36 5.54
CA VAL A 347 -2.26 7.14 4.29
C VAL A 347 -0.97 7.95 4.19
N ALA A 348 -0.12 7.68 3.21
CA ALA A 348 1.24 8.21 3.17
C ALA A 348 1.69 8.68 1.80
N THR A 349 2.55 9.69 1.78
CA THR A 349 3.32 10.06 0.58
C THR A 349 4.59 9.21 0.44
N ASP A 350 5.20 9.18 -0.74
CA ASP A 350 6.43 8.40 -0.99
C ASP A 350 7.56 8.72 -0.01
N VAL A 351 7.76 10.00 0.28
CA VAL A 351 8.81 10.47 1.21
C VAL A 351 8.57 9.96 2.63
N ALA A 352 7.32 9.72 3.00
CA ALA A 352 6.92 9.30 4.33
C ALA A 352 6.86 7.78 4.49
N ALA A 353 6.59 7.03 3.42
CA ALA A 353 6.44 5.58 3.47
C ALA A 353 7.69 4.77 3.05
N ARG A 354 8.73 5.44 2.55
CA ARG A 354 10.04 4.83 2.29
C ARG A 354 10.78 4.49 3.58
N GLY A 355 11.51 3.37 3.58
CA GLY A 355 12.21 2.90 4.79
C GLY A 355 11.30 2.42 5.91
N LEU A 356 9.98 2.33 5.68
CA LEU A 356 9.09 1.71 6.66
C LEU A 356 9.26 0.20 6.62
N ASP A 357 9.87 -0.33 7.68
CA ASP A 357 9.80 -1.74 8.01
C ASP A 357 8.56 -1.99 8.86
N ILE A 358 7.51 -2.38 8.16
CA ILE A 358 6.27 -2.84 8.75
C ILE A 358 6.02 -4.20 8.14
N ASN A 359 6.17 -5.22 8.97
CA ASN A 359 5.83 -6.58 8.60
C ASN A 359 4.31 -6.71 8.43
N ASP A 360 3.88 -7.64 7.59
CA ASP A 360 2.48 -7.99 7.32
C ASP A 360 1.55 -6.83 6.92
N VAL A 361 2.02 -5.97 6.00
CA VAL A 361 1.08 -5.16 5.23
C VAL A 361 0.38 -6.07 4.23
N GLN A 362 -0.93 -6.22 4.34
CA GLN A 362 -1.71 -7.14 3.51
C GLN A 362 -2.14 -6.50 2.19
N LEU A 363 -2.43 -5.20 2.24
CA LEU A 363 -2.95 -4.44 1.10
C LEU A 363 -2.17 -3.14 0.91
N ILE A 364 -1.72 -2.92 -0.30
CA ILE A 364 -1.20 -1.63 -0.77
C ILE A 364 -2.21 -1.05 -1.75
N ILE A 365 -2.64 0.18 -1.51
CA ILE A 365 -3.50 0.91 -2.44
C ILE A 365 -2.69 2.08 -2.98
N GLN A 366 -2.62 2.20 -4.30
CA GLN A 366 -2.08 3.38 -4.96
C GLN A 366 -3.25 4.19 -5.47
N GLN A 367 -3.37 5.45 -5.00
CA GLN A 367 -4.40 6.38 -5.41
C GLN A 367 -4.36 6.63 -6.92
N CYS A 368 -5.46 7.15 -7.49
CA CYS A 368 -5.81 7.42 -8.90
C CYS A 368 -4.78 8.14 -9.82
N GLU A 369 -3.52 8.25 -9.41
CA GLU A 369 -2.40 8.72 -10.22
C GLU A 369 -1.34 7.60 -10.27
N PRO A 370 -1.19 6.93 -11.44
CA PRO A 370 -0.09 6.00 -11.63
C PRO A 370 1.24 6.72 -11.37
N PRO A 371 2.18 6.10 -10.63
CA PRO A 371 3.47 6.72 -10.38
C PRO A 371 4.18 7.01 -11.70
N LYS A 372 4.87 8.16 -11.75
CA LYS A 372 5.62 8.63 -12.94
C LYS A 372 6.70 7.62 -13.35
N ASP A 373 7.28 6.96 -12.35
CA ASP A 373 8.32 5.95 -12.52
C ASP A 373 7.87 4.57 -12.04
N VAL A 374 8.24 3.56 -12.81
CA VAL A 374 7.93 2.15 -12.52
C VAL A 374 8.67 1.67 -11.28
N GLU A 375 9.85 2.24 -11.00
CA GLU A 375 10.66 1.92 -9.82
C GLU A 375 9.92 2.29 -8.53
N THR A 376 9.27 3.45 -8.51
CA THR A 376 8.40 3.88 -7.41
C THR A 376 7.25 2.89 -7.18
N TYR A 377 6.59 2.42 -8.25
CA TYR A 377 5.55 1.40 -8.14
C TYR A 377 6.06 0.11 -7.48
N ILE A 378 7.23 -0.37 -7.90
CA ILE A 378 7.85 -1.59 -7.38
C ILE A 378 8.21 -1.41 -5.90
N HIS A 379 8.73 -0.25 -5.51
CA HIS A 379 9.07 0.05 -4.13
C HIS A 379 7.84 0.16 -3.21
N ARG A 380 6.73 0.71 -3.73
CA ARG A 380 5.43 0.77 -3.03
C ARG A 380 4.83 -0.62 -2.85
N SER A 381 4.75 -1.40 -3.94
CA SER A 381 4.18 -2.75 -3.91
C SER A 381 5.05 -3.74 -3.12
N GLY A 382 6.37 -3.55 -3.08
CA GLY A 382 7.30 -4.33 -2.22
C GLY A 382 7.19 -4.03 -0.71
N ARG A 383 6.24 -3.19 -0.28
CA ARG A 383 5.87 -3.05 1.13
C ARG A 383 4.93 -4.17 1.60
N THR A 384 4.30 -4.89 0.67
CA THR A 384 3.57 -6.13 0.93
C THR A 384 4.33 -7.33 0.37
N GLY A 385 3.88 -8.54 0.66
CA GLY A 385 4.47 -9.78 0.14
C GLY A 385 5.90 -10.07 0.62
N ARG A 386 6.25 -9.65 1.85
CA ARG A 386 7.58 -9.85 2.46
C ARG A 386 7.70 -11.20 3.17
N ALA A 387 8.93 -11.69 3.31
CA ALA A 387 9.27 -12.90 4.08
C ALA A 387 8.44 -14.15 3.71
N GLY A 388 8.09 -14.31 2.43
CA GLY A 388 7.32 -15.46 1.94
C GLY A 388 5.80 -15.31 2.02
N ASN A 389 5.28 -14.26 2.69
CA ASN A 389 3.85 -13.97 2.71
C ASN A 389 3.35 -13.47 1.35
N THR A 390 2.07 -13.69 1.05
CA THR A 390 1.39 -13.13 -0.13
C THR A 390 0.83 -11.74 0.18
N GLY A 391 0.89 -10.85 -0.81
CA GLY A 391 0.41 -9.47 -0.70
C GLY A 391 -0.52 -9.07 -1.83
N ILE A 392 -1.37 -8.07 -1.62
CA ILE A 392 -2.21 -7.49 -2.68
C ILE A 392 -1.82 -6.03 -2.89
N ALA A 393 -1.60 -5.62 -4.13
CA ALA A 393 -1.37 -4.25 -4.52
C ALA A 393 -2.44 -3.82 -5.53
N VAL A 394 -3.30 -2.88 -5.15
CA VAL A 394 -4.35 -2.30 -5.99
C VAL A 394 -3.87 -0.95 -6.52
N MET A 395 -3.77 -0.82 -7.84
CA MET A 395 -3.54 0.45 -8.52
C MET A 395 -4.88 1.02 -8.99
N MET A 396 -5.24 2.19 -8.47
CA MET A 396 -6.37 2.95 -8.97
C MET A 396 -5.91 3.90 -10.07
N PHE A 397 -6.71 4.11 -11.11
CA PHE A 397 -6.38 5.05 -12.18
C PHE A 397 -7.61 5.78 -12.72
N ASP A 398 -7.42 7.05 -13.09
CA ASP A 398 -8.40 7.78 -13.90
C ASP A 398 -8.31 7.31 -15.36
N ARG A 399 -9.45 7.26 -16.06
CA ARG A 399 -9.54 6.92 -17.49
C ARG A 399 -8.55 7.72 -18.35
N LYS A 400 -8.29 8.98 -18.00
CA LYS A 400 -7.33 9.84 -18.72
C LYS A 400 -5.89 9.32 -18.67
N LYS A 401 -5.53 8.52 -17.66
CA LYS A 401 -4.18 8.01 -17.43
C LYS A 401 -4.01 6.54 -17.82
N GLU A 402 -5.01 5.95 -18.48
CA GLU A 402 -4.96 4.54 -18.92
C GLU A 402 -3.75 4.26 -19.84
N TYR A 403 -3.32 5.25 -20.62
CA TYR A 403 -2.15 5.13 -21.52
C TYR A 403 -0.82 4.82 -20.80
N MET A 404 -0.72 5.09 -19.49
CA MET A 404 0.50 4.82 -18.71
C MET A 404 0.63 3.33 -18.30
N ILE A 405 -0.47 2.59 -18.30
CA ILE A 405 -0.52 1.22 -17.77
C ILE A 405 0.35 0.25 -18.61
N PRO A 406 0.27 0.22 -19.95
CA PRO A 406 1.12 -0.66 -20.75
C PRO A 406 2.62 -0.40 -20.54
N MET A 407 3.00 0.85 -20.29
CA MET A 407 4.39 1.23 -20.01
C MET A 407 4.87 0.65 -18.66
N ILE A 408 4.01 0.67 -17.64
CA ILE A 408 4.29 0.06 -16.34
C ILE A 408 4.39 -1.45 -16.47
N GLU A 409 3.45 -2.11 -17.15
CA GLU A 409 3.46 -3.56 -17.38
C GLU A 409 4.73 -4.02 -18.12
N ALA A 410 5.09 -3.32 -19.21
CA ALA A 410 6.25 -3.66 -20.01
C ALA A 410 7.58 -3.53 -19.25
N LYS A 411 7.71 -2.49 -18.41
CA LYS A 411 8.94 -2.22 -17.64
C LYS A 411 9.01 -3.00 -16.32
N ALA A 412 7.88 -3.33 -15.72
CA ALA A 412 7.82 -4.06 -14.45
C ALA A 412 7.80 -5.58 -14.65
N GLY A 413 7.43 -6.04 -15.84
CA GLY A 413 7.44 -7.45 -16.24
C GLY A 413 6.26 -8.26 -15.72
N PHE A 414 5.18 -7.62 -15.30
CA PHE A 414 3.93 -8.28 -14.91
C PHE A 414 2.74 -7.64 -15.62
N LYS A 415 1.62 -8.37 -15.71
CA LYS A 415 0.34 -7.83 -16.17
C LYS A 415 -0.58 -7.57 -15.00
N PHE A 416 -1.32 -6.48 -15.04
CA PHE A 416 -2.34 -6.21 -14.05
C PHE A 416 -3.59 -7.06 -14.29
N GLU A 417 -4.20 -7.53 -13.22
CA GLU A 417 -5.56 -8.08 -13.25
C GLU A 417 -6.55 -6.92 -13.12
N LYS A 418 -7.27 -6.61 -14.22
CA LYS A 418 -8.31 -5.59 -14.20
C LYS A 418 -9.47 -6.07 -13.33
N ILE A 419 -9.78 -5.32 -12.28
CA ILE A 419 -10.91 -5.56 -11.38
C ILE A 419 -11.97 -4.49 -11.56
N THR A 420 -13.22 -4.87 -11.32
CA THR A 420 -14.35 -3.93 -11.28
C THR A 420 -14.50 -3.32 -9.88
N PRO A 421 -15.16 -2.15 -9.77
CA PRO A 421 -15.57 -1.60 -8.49
C PRO A 421 -16.32 -2.63 -7.64
N PRO A 422 -15.95 -2.83 -6.37
CA PRO A 422 -16.66 -3.75 -5.50
C PRO A 422 -18.14 -3.37 -5.38
N GLN A 423 -19.02 -4.36 -5.58
CA GLN A 423 -20.45 -4.14 -5.45
C GLN A 423 -20.85 -4.02 -3.96
N PRO A 424 -21.88 -3.21 -3.64
CA PRO A 424 -22.41 -3.09 -2.28
C PRO A 424 -22.76 -4.43 -1.62
N SER A 425 -23.22 -5.42 -2.40
CA SER A 425 -23.52 -6.78 -1.94
C SER A 425 -22.26 -7.51 -1.47
N THR A 426 -21.17 -7.46 -2.22
CA THR A 426 -19.87 -8.03 -1.85
C THR A 426 -19.30 -7.34 -0.62
N ILE A 427 -19.39 -6.00 -0.56
CA ILE A 427 -18.93 -5.23 0.60
C ILE A 427 -19.71 -5.62 1.86
N ALA A 428 -21.04 -5.77 1.76
CA ALA A 428 -21.88 -6.19 2.87
C ALA A 428 -21.53 -7.61 3.35
N LYS A 429 -21.26 -8.52 2.41
CA LYS A 429 -20.83 -9.90 2.72
C LYS A 429 -19.48 -9.91 3.45
N GLU A 430 -18.47 -9.19 2.97
CA GLU A 430 -17.17 -9.11 3.62
C GLU A 430 -17.23 -8.39 4.98
N SER A 431 -18.05 -7.34 5.08
CA SER A 431 -18.27 -6.62 6.34
C SER A 431 -18.98 -7.51 7.37
N SER A 432 -19.80 -8.47 6.92
CA SER A 432 -20.44 -9.44 7.82
C SER A 432 -19.42 -10.36 8.52
N PHE A 433 -18.38 -10.80 7.81
CA PHE A 433 -17.31 -11.61 8.41
C PHE A 433 -16.50 -10.81 9.44
N THR A 434 -16.29 -9.53 9.18
CA THR A 434 -15.64 -8.63 10.15
C THR A 434 -16.50 -8.42 11.39
N ALA A 435 -17.83 -8.26 11.21
CA ALA A 435 -18.77 -8.16 12.32
C ALA A 435 -18.81 -9.45 13.17
N ILE A 436 -18.73 -10.63 12.54
CA ILE A 436 -18.64 -11.91 13.25
C ILE A 436 -17.39 -11.93 14.15
N LYS A 437 -16.23 -11.54 13.62
CA LYS A 437 -15.00 -11.47 14.44
C LYS A 437 -15.14 -10.49 15.61
N ALA A 438 -15.80 -9.36 15.40
CA ALA A 438 -16.03 -8.37 16.45
C ALA A 438 -16.96 -8.91 17.56
N VAL A 439 -18.04 -9.61 17.20
CA VAL A 439 -18.94 -10.25 18.17
C VAL A 439 -18.22 -11.36 18.94
N SER A 440 -17.43 -12.20 18.27
CA SER A 440 -16.64 -13.25 18.92
C SER A 440 -15.53 -12.74 19.84
N ALA A 441 -15.11 -11.48 19.69
CA ALA A 441 -14.11 -10.85 20.55
C ALA A 441 -14.70 -10.29 21.85
N VAL A 442 -16.03 -10.23 21.97
CA VAL A 442 -16.70 -9.77 23.20
C VAL A 442 -16.53 -10.82 24.30
N SER A 443 -16.15 -10.38 25.50
CA SER A 443 -16.01 -11.27 26.66
C SER A 443 -17.36 -11.76 27.14
N ASP A 444 -17.45 -13.06 27.46
CA ASP A 444 -18.62 -13.71 28.05
C ASP A 444 -19.11 -13.04 29.35
N SER A 445 -18.22 -12.33 30.05
CA SER A 445 -18.56 -11.58 31.27
C SER A 445 -19.59 -10.47 31.06
N VAL A 446 -19.68 -9.93 29.84
CA VAL A 446 -20.57 -8.82 29.50
C VAL A 446 -21.97 -9.33 29.11
N VAL A 447 -22.07 -10.58 28.69
CA VAL A 447 -23.29 -11.21 28.15
C VAL A 447 -24.50 -11.13 29.11
N PRO A 448 -24.37 -11.35 30.44
CA PRO A 448 -25.50 -11.27 31.37
C PRO A 448 -26.21 -9.91 31.37
N PHE A 449 -25.46 -8.82 31.19
CA PHE A 449 -26.02 -7.46 31.20
C PHE A 449 -26.84 -7.13 29.95
N PHE A 450 -26.57 -7.81 28.83
CA PHE A 450 -27.29 -7.60 27.57
C PHE A 450 -28.40 -8.63 27.35
N LYS A 451 -28.49 -9.66 28.20
CA LYS A 451 -29.41 -10.78 28.03
C LYS A 451 -30.88 -10.35 28.12
N GLU A 452 -31.22 -9.54 29.13
CA GLU A 452 -32.59 -9.03 29.32
C GLU A 452 -33.03 -8.16 28.14
N ALA A 453 -32.16 -7.27 27.65
CA ALA A 453 -32.44 -6.45 26.47
C ALA A 453 -32.57 -7.28 25.19
N ALA A 454 -31.77 -8.35 25.04
CA ALA A 454 -31.87 -9.26 23.91
C ALA A 454 -33.19 -10.06 23.94
N GLU A 455 -33.63 -10.50 25.12
CA GLU A 455 -34.91 -11.19 25.29
C GLU A 455 -36.10 -10.28 24.95
N GLN A 456 -36.07 -9.01 25.39
CA GLN A 456 -37.06 -7.99 25.00
C GLN A 456 -37.07 -7.74 23.48
N LEU A 457 -35.89 -7.66 22.84
CA LEU A 457 -35.81 -7.46 21.39
C LEU A 457 -36.46 -8.63 20.61
N VAL A 458 -36.27 -9.87 21.09
CA VAL A 458 -36.86 -11.07 20.48
C VAL A 458 -38.38 -11.11 20.70
N SER A 459 -38.88 -10.68 21.87
CA SER A 459 -40.33 -10.64 22.13
C SER A 459 -41.05 -9.59 21.29
N ASP A 460 -40.48 -8.39 21.17
CA ASP A 460 -41.17 -7.23 20.59
C ASP A 460 -41.26 -7.31 19.06
N CYS A 461 -40.22 -7.85 18.41
CA CYS A 461 -40.14 -7.82 16.95
C CYS A 461 -40.95 -8.91 16.24
N LYS A 462 -41.45 -9.95 16.94
CA LYS A 462 -42.14 -11.13 16.36
C LYS A 462 -41.41 -11.76 15.15
N ARG A 463 -40.08 -11.59 15.05
CA ARG A 463 -39.23 -12.11 13.95
C ARG A 463 -38.34 -13.24 14.47
N PRO A 464 -37.86 -14.15 13.60
CA PRO A 464 -36.91 -15.18 13.98
C PRO A 464 -35.65 -14.56 14.59
N ALA A 465 -35.12 -15.14 15.68
CA ALA A 465 -33.92 -14.65 16.35
C ALA A 465 -32.70 -14.53 15.39
N MET A 466 -32.62 -15.41 14.39
CA MET A 466 -31.57 -15.38 13.37
C MET A 466 -31.63 -14.13 12.49
N GLU A 467 -32.83 -13.63 12.18
CA GLU A 467 -33.01 -12.40 11.38
C GLU A 467 -32.64 -11.15 12.21
N LEU A 468 -32.95 -11.15 13.50
CA LEU A 468 -32.53 -10.09 14.43
C LEU A 468 -31.01 -10.07 14.61
N LEU A 469 -30.37 -11.24 14.72
CA LEU A 469 -28.91 -11.35 14.76
C LEU A 469 -28.29 -10.84 13.45
N ALA A 470 -28.87 -11.16 12.31
CA ALA A 470 -28.41 -10.63 11.02
C ALA A 470 -28.52 -9.09 10.97
N LYS A 471 -29.60 -8.50 11.48
CA LYS A 471 -29.74 -7.03 11.60
C LYS A 471 -28.73 -6.42 12.57
N ALA A 472 -28.46 -7.08 13.70
CA ALA A 472 -27.44 -6.63 14.64
C ALA A 472 -26.05 -6.66 14.00
N LEU A 473 -25.70 -7.73 13.29
CA LEU A 473 -24.45 -7.84 12.52
C LEU A 473 -24.37 -6.78 11.43
N ALA A 474 -25.46 -6.52 10.70
CA ALA A 474 -25.51 -5.46 9.69
C ALA A 474 -25.29 -4.07 10.32
N LYS A 475 -25.89 -3.80 11.48
CA LYS A 475 -25.68 -2.55 12.23
C LYS A 475 -24.24 -2.40 12.73
N ILE A 476 -23.64 -3.48 13.24
CA ILE A 476 -22.24 -3.52 13.68
C ILE A 476 -21.29 -3.29 12.50
N ALA A 477 -21.58 -3.90 11.34
CA ALA A 477 -20.85 -3.69 10.09
C ALA A 477 -21.02 -2.27 9.51
N GLY A 478 -21.92 -1.43 10.06
CA GLY A 478 -22.26 -0.11 9.52
C GLY A 478 -23.09 -0.18 8.24
N CYS A 479 -23.61 -1.34 7.88
CA CYS A 479 -24.48 -1.55 6.73
C CYS A 479 -25.94 -1.37 7.16
N THR A 480 -26.41 -0.11 7.16
CA THR A 480 -27.81 0.20 7.48
C THR A 480 -28.72 0.09 6.27
N GLU A 481 -28.22 0.44 5.08
CA GLU A 481 -28.93 0.38 3.81
C GLU A 481 -27.95 -0.02 2.70
N VAL A 482 -28.36 -0.92 1.81
CA VAL A 482 -27.58 -1.24 0.59
C VAL A 482 -27.94 -0.20 -0.47
N LYS A 483 -27.22 0.92 -0.49
CA LYS A 483 -27.38 1.92 -1.56
C LYS A 483 -26.76 1.40 -2.85
N ARG A 484 -27.57 1.29 -3.90
CA ARG A 484 -27.18 0.82 -5.23
C ARG A 484 -26.40 1.92 -5.96
N ARG A 485 -25.30 1.59 -6.63
CA ARG A 485 -24.40 2.53 -7.32
C ARG A 485 -24.28 2.23 -8.82
N SER A 486 -23.91 3.24 -9.61
CA SER A 486 -23.79 3.11 -11.07
C SER A 486 -22.50 2.35 -11.41
N LEU A 487 -22.61 1.34 -12.26
CA LEU A 487 -21.47 0.60 -12.82
C LEU A 487 -20.72 1.41 -13.88
N GLN A 488 -21.38 2.39 -14.51
CA GLN A 488 -20.74 3.25 -15.48
C GLN A 488 -19.91 4.35 -14.83
N THR A 489 -20.40 4.92 -13.72
CA THR A 489 -19.84 6.17 -13.18
C THR A 489 -19.49 6.14 -11.69
N SER A 490 -19.76 5.02 -11.01
CA SER A 490 -19.44 4.81 -9.59
C SER A 490 -20.13 5.78 -8.62
N HIS A 491 -21.08 6.59 -9.09
CA HIS A 491 -21.88 7.46 -8.23
C HIS A 491 -23.02 6.69 -7.54
N ASP A 492 -23.35 7.10 -6.32
CA ASP A 492 -24.34 6.45 -5.44
C ASP A 492 -25.78 6.91 -5.67
N ASP A 493 -25.98 7.99 -6.42
CA ASP A 493 -27.30 8.55 -6.75
C ASP A 493 -27.94 7.88 -7.97
N ALA A 494 -27.17 7.09 -8.72
CA ALA A 494 -27.61 6.41 -9.92
C ALA A 494 -27.31 4.91 -9.86
N THR A 495 -28.16 4.10 -10.49
CA THR A 495 -27.99 2.65 -10.69
C THR A 495 -27.96 2.36 -12.19
N THR A 496 -27.04 1.49 -12.61
CA THR A 496 -26.97 1.06 -14.01
C THR A 496 -27.95 -0.09 -14.25
N LEU A 497 -28.80 0.06 -15.25
CA LEU A 497 -29.71 -0.97 -15.75
C LEU A 497 -29.23 -1.48 -17.10
N LEU A 498 -29.46 -2.77 -17.36
CA LEU A 498 -29.20 -3.47 -18.60
C LEU A 498 -30.54 -3.74 -19.29
N PHE A 499 -30.66 -3.33 -20.54
CA PHE A 499 -31.77 -3.62 -21.44
C PHE A 499 -31.30 -4.63 -22.47
N GLU A 500 -31.82 -5.86 -22.43
CA GLU A 500 -31.46 -6.93 -23.36
C GLU A 500 -32.61 -7.21 -24.32
N VAL A 501 -32.27 -7.49 -25.58
CA VAL A 501 -33.23 -7.71 -26.67
C VAL A 501 -32.79 -8.94 -27.46
N SER A 502 -33.76 -9.74 -27.91
CA SER A 502 -33.47 -10.93 -28.71
C SER A 502 -32.98 -10.61 -30.14
N LYS A 503 -33.23 -9.38 -30.62
CA LYS A 503 -32.85 -8.88 -31.95
C LYS A 503 -31.78 -7.78 -31.85
N PRO A 504 -30.87 -7.68 -32.83
CA PRO A 504 -29.82 -6.68 -32.81
C PRO A 504 -30.38 -5.25 -32.85
N ILE A 505 -29.87 -4.40 -31.96
CA ILE A 505 -30.25 -3.00 -31.81
C ILE A 505 -29.37 -2.15 -32.74
N HIS A 506 -30.00 -1.52 -33.73
CA HIS A 506 -29.29 -0.68 -34.70
C HIS A 506 -29.26 0.82 -34.33
N SER A 507 -30.08 1.25 -33.36
CA SER A 507 -30.15 2.65 -32.93
C SER A 507 -30.59 2.77 -31.47
N VAL A 508 -29.98 3.70 -30.76
CA VAL A 508 -30.34 4.09 -29.38
C VAL A 508 -31.80 4.59 -29.31
N GLY A 509 -32.33 5.15 -30.39
CA GLY A 509 -33.72 5.61 -30.47
C GLY A 509 -34.76 4.49 -30.36
N TYR A 510 -34.42 3.27 -30.76
CA TYR A 510 -35.30 2.10 -30.57
C TYR A 510 -35.54 1.82 -29.09
N ILE A 511 -34.48 1.92 -28.29
CA ILE A 511 -34.55 1.67 -26.84
C ILE A 511 -35.35 2.78 -26.15
N PHE A 512 -35.12 4.06 -26.50
CA PHE A 512 -35.92 5.15 -25.94
C PHE A 512 -37.41 5.03 -26.25
N ASN A 513 -37.76 4.60 -27.46
CA ASN A 513 -39.16 4.38 -27.83
C ASN A 513 -39.77 3.17 -27.12
N ALA A 514 -39.01 2.09 -26.95
CA ALA A 514 -39.44 0.93 -26.17
C ALA A 514 -39.69 1.32 -24.70
N LEU A 515 -38.75 2.06 -24.09
CA LEU A 515 -38.84 2.54 -22.71
C LEU A 515 -39.99 3.53 -22.48
N ARG A 516 -40.25 4.45 -23.42
CA ARG A 516 -41.39 5.38 -23.37
C ARG A 516 -42.76 4.69 -23.48
N GLY A 517 -42.81 3.47 -24.01
CA GLY A 517 -44.06 2.73 -24.19
C GLY A 517 -44.69 2.25 -22.89
N PHE A 518 -43.90 2.12 -21.82
CA PHE A 518 -44.36 1.58 -20.52
C PHE A 518 -43.95 2.42 -19.29
N LEU A 519 -43.04 3.39 -19.45
CA LEU A 519 -42.62 4.28 -18.37
C LEU A 519 -43.36 5.62 -18.44
N SER A 520 -43.55 6.26 -17.28
CA SER A 520 -44.01 7.66 -17.20
C SER A 520 -43.04 8.62 -17.91
N GLU A 521 -43.52 9.81 -18.30
CA GLU A 521 -42.66 10.84 -18.89
C GLU A 521 -41.51 11.26 -17.95
N GLU A 522 -41.78 11.29 -16.64
CA GLU A 522 -40.78 11.58 -15.61
C GLU A 522 -39.66 10.54 -15.61
N CYS A 523 -40.00 9.25 -15.60
CA CYS A 523 -39.02 8.16 -15.64
C CYS A 523 -38.24 8.14 -16.95
N SER A 524 -38.90 8.36 -18.10
CA SER A 524 -38.24 8.44 -19.40
C SER A 524 -37.23 9.59 -19.51
N SER A 525 -37.51 10.72 -18.85
CA SER A 525 -36.61 11.89 -18.82
C SER A 525 -35.41 11.70 -17.88
N SER A 526 -35.52 10.78 -16.92
CA SER A 526 -34.48 10.50 -15.92
C SER A 526 -33.32 9.65 -16.44
N ILE A 527 -33.51 8.98 -17.59
CA ILE A 527 -32.53 8.10 -18.22
C ILE A 527 -31.31 8.90 -18.64
N ARG A 528 -30.13 8.48 -18.16
CA ARG A 528 -28.84 9.10 -18.50
C ARG A 528 -27.90 8.06 -19.11
N ARG A 529 -26.99 8.52 -19.97
CA ARG A 529 -25.83 7.76 -20.44
C ARG A 529 -26.17 6.36 -21.01
N MET A 530 -27.11 6.32 -21.95
CA MET A 530 -27.41 5.10 -22.69
C MET A 530 -26.25 4.77 -23.64
N ASN A 531 -25.65 3.59 -23.45
CA ASN A 531 -24.59 3.06 -24.31
C ASN A 531 -24.97 1.64 -24.75
N LEU A 532 -24.70 1.31 -26.01
CA LEU A 532 -24.92 -0.04 -26.54
C LEU A 532 -23.76 -0.95 -26.09
N THR A 533 -24.06 -2.24 -25.92
CA THR A 533 -23.05 -3.27 -25.74
C THR A 533 -22.34 -3.59 -27.07
N ALA A 534 -21.14 -4.14 -27.00
CA ALA A 534 -20.31 -4.44 -28.17
C ALA A 534 -20.93 -5.53 -29.08
N ASP A 535 -21.75 -6.41 -28.50
CA ASP A 535 -22.50 -7.45 -29.20
C ASP A 535 -23.76 -6.94 -29.94
N GLY A 536 -24.13 -5.67 -29.72
CA GLY A 536 -25.29 -5.01 -30.33
C GLY A 536 -26.64 -5.57 -29.89
N LYS A 537 -26.70 -6.41 -28.85
CA LYS A 537 -27.94 -7.04 -28.37
C LYS A 537 -28.47 -6.48 -27.06
N ALA A 538 -27.71 -5.59 -26.43
CA ALA A 538 -28.12 -4.95 -25.19
C ALA A 538 -27.68 -3.48 -25.13
N ALA A 539 -28.20 -2.79 -24.12
CA ALA A 539 -27.82 -1.43 -23.79
C ALA A 539 -27.78 -1.23 -22.29
N VAL A 540 -26.81 -0.46 -21.83
CA VAL A 540 -26.72 -0.02 -20.44
C VAL A 540 -27.07 1.45 -20.32
N PHE A 541 -27.83 1.81 -19.29
CA PHE A 541 -28.16 3.20 -18.99
C PHE A 541 -28.22 3.40 -17.47
N ASP A 542 -27.97 4.64 -17.03
CA ASP A 542 -28.04 5.03 -15.62
C ASP A 542 -29.41 5.65 -15.34
N VAL A 543 -30.04 5.24 -14.24
CA VAL A 543 -31.26 5.84 -13.69
C VAL A 543 -31.04 6.24 -12.23
N PRO A 544 -31.77 7.24 -11.69
CA PRO A 544 -31.73 7.54 -10.27
C PRO A 544 -32.05 6.30 -9.42
N SER A 545 -31.25 6.01 -8.39
CA SER A 545 -31.39 4.80 -7.58
C SER A 545 -32.76 4.67 -6.90
N ALA A 546 -33.48 5.78 -6.69
CA ALA A 546 -34.83 5.81 -6.14
C ALA A 546 -35.92 5.34 -7.11
N MET A 547 -35.69 5.38 -8.42
CA MET A 547 -36.68 5.00 -9.45
C MET A 547 -36.47 3.58 -9.99
N VAL A 548 -35.43 2.86 -9.55
CA VAL A 548 -35.06 1.54 -10.11
C VAL A 548 -36.22 0.54 -10.06
N ASP A 549 -36.99 0.53 -8.97
CA ASP A 549 -38.06 -0.45 -8.80
C ASP A 549 -39.20 -0.21 -9.81
N GLU A 550 -39.46 1.04 -10.23
CA GLU A 550 -40.44 1.34 -11.28
C GLU A 550 -40.00 0.82 -12.67
N PHE A 551 -38.70 0.88 -12.96
CA PHE A 551 -38.14 0.34 -14.20
C PHE A 551 -38.19 -1.20 -14.24
N LEU A 552 -38.09 -1.86 -13.09
CA LEU A 552 -38.16 -3.32 -12.97
C LEU A 552 -39.61 -3.83 -12.95
N ILE A 553 -40.55 -3.11 -12.34
CA ILE A 553 -41.98 -3.47 -12.33
C ILE A 553 -42.57 -3.38 -13.75
N GLY A 554 -42.14 -2.41 -14.56
CA GLY A 554 -42.56 -2.27 -15.96
C GLY A 554 -42.11 -3.41 -16.88
N ASN A 555 -41.25 -4.32 -16.41
CA ASN A 555 -40.70 -5.43 -17.17
C ASN A 555 -41.66 -6.63 -17.33
N ASP A 556 -42.63 -6.79 -16.43
CA ASP A 556 -43.52 -7.98 -16.38
C ASP A 556 -44.61 -8.01 -17.49
N GLY A 557 -44.60 -7.06 -18.42
CA GLY A 557 -45.58 -6.98 -19.53
C GLY A 557 -44.98 -6.76 -20.93
N ALA A 558 -43.66 -6.88 -21.09
CA ALA A 558 -42.96 -6.59 -22.35
C ALA A 558 -42.45 -7.86 -23.05
N ASP A 559 -43.04 -8.22 -24.18
CA ASP A 559 -42.68 -9.45 -24.94
C ASP A 559 -41.33 -9.38 -25.67
N ASN A 560 -40.72 -8.20 -25.80
CA ASN A 560 -39.62 -7.95 -26.75
C ASN A 560 -38.27 -7.58 -26.13
N PHE A 561 -38.20 -7.30 -24.83
CA PHE A 561 -36.96 -6.94 -24.15
C PHE A 561 -37.02 -7.33 -22.66
N THR A 562 -35.86 -7.40 -22.01
CA THR A 562 -35.77 -7.61 -20.56
C THR A 562 -34.90 -6.54 -19.92
N ILE A 563 -35.29 -6.06 -18.74
CA ILE A 563 -34.54 -5.09 -17.94
C ILE A 563 -34.03 -5.77 -16.68
N SER A 564 -32.73 -5.75 -16.49
CA SER A 564 -32.06 -6.32 -15.32
C SER A 564 -31.00 -5.38 -14.76
N ILE A 565 -30.57 -5.63 -13.53
CA ILE A 565 -29.40 -4.97 -12.94
C ILE A 565 -28.20 -5.88 -13.22
N PRO A 566 -27.22 -5.47 -14.04
CA PRO A 566 -26.09 -6.34 -14.35
C PRO A 566 -25.14 -6.45 -13.15
N GLU A 567 -24.50 -7.61 -12.96
CA GLU A 567 -23.48 -7.81 -11.90
C GLU A 567 -22.11 -7.21 -12.28
N ALA A 568 -21.83 -7.10 -13.58
CA ALA A 568 -20.63 -6.49 -14.15
C ALA A 568 -20.98 -5.67 -15.38
N LEU A 569 -20.22 -4.60 -15.66
CA LEU A 569 -20.46 -3.79 -16.85
C LEU A 569 -20.05 -4.59 -18.11
N PRO A 570 -20.96 -4.86 -19.06
CA PRO A 570 -20.62 -5.52 -20.32
C PRO A 570 -19.68 -4.65 -21.17
N GLU A 571 -18.93 -5.27 -22.09
CA GLU A 571 -18.13 -4.50 -23.05
C GLU A 571 -19.03 -3.58 -23.88
N LEU A 572 -18.72 -2.28 -23.90
CA LEU A 572 -19.51 -1.26 -24.59
C LEU A 572 -18.92 -0.96 -25.95
N THR A 573 -19.79 -0.64 -26.92
CA THR A 573 -19.33 -0.21 -28.25
C THR A 573 -18.48 1.06 -28.08
N ALA A 574 -17.24 1.04 -28.60
CA ALA A 574 -16.39 2.21 -28.61
C ALA A 574 -17.09 3.33 -29.41
N LYS A 575 -17.38 4.47 -28.77
CA LYS A 575 -17.83 5.65 -29.51
C LYS A 575 -16.72 6.02 -30.49
N PRO A 576 -17.00 6.18 -31.81
CA PRO A 576 -16.00 6.70 -32.72
C PRO A 576 -15.52 8.03 -32.16
N GLU A 577 -14.20 8.17 -32.01
CA GLU A 577 -13.58 9.44 -31.67
C GLU A 577 -14.13 10.48 -32.64
N ARG A 578 -14.69 11.57 -32.10
CA ARG A 578 -14.82 12.80 -32.88
C ARG A 578 -13.41 13.28 -33.16
N THR A 579 -12.80 12.73 -34.21
CA THR A 579 -11.66 13.30 -34.88
C THR A 579 -12.06 14.72 -35.28
N GLY A 580 -11.33 15.70 -34.75
CA GLY A 580 -11.53 17.10 -35.07
C GLY A 580 -11.36 17.32 -36.56
N GLY A 581 -12.47 17.45 -37.27
CA GLY A 581 -12.53 17.83 -38.67
C GLY A 581 -13.18 19.20 -38.80
N TYR A 582 -12.36 20.22 -39.10
CA TYR A 582 -12.82 21.49 -39.64
C TYR A 582 -13.59 21.25 -40.95
N GLY A 583 -14.82 21.78 -41.09
CA GLY A 583 -15.43 22.03 -42.40
C GLY A 583 -16.94 21.82 -42.52
N GLY A 584 -17.66 22.92 -42.81
CA GLY A 584 -19.03 22.95 -43.40
C GLY A 584 -20.17 22.78 -42.39
N GLY A 585 -21.18 23.64 -42.28
CA GLY A 585 -21.77 24.56 -43.26
C GLY A 585 -23.23 24.17 -43.49
N GLY A 586 -24.17 24.90 -42.86
CA GLY A 586 -25.49 25.19 -43.45
C GLY A 586 -26.71 24.33 -43.10
N TYR A 587 -27.78 25.05 -42.71
CA TYR A 587 -29.23 24.76 -42.74
C TYR A 587 -29.79 23.79 -41.68
N GLY A 588 -30.85 24.10 -40.92
CA GLY A 588 -31.79 25.22 -40.89
C GLY A 588 -33.14 24.74 -40.32
N GLY A 589 -33.80 25.60 -39.52
CA GLY A 589 -35.20 25.47 -39.06
C GLY A 589 -35.30 25.17 -37.56
N GLY A 590 -35.91 25.98 -36.70
CA GLY A 590 -36.81 27.13 -36.85
C GLY A 590 -37.73 27.10 -35.63
N GLY A 591 -37.72 28.14 -34.80
CA GLY A 591 -38.48 28.17 -33.55
C GLY A 591 -38.37 29.51 -32.83
N SER A 592 -39.25 30.42 -33.23
CA SER A 592 -39.37 31.83 -32.89
C SER A 592 -39.60 32.11 -31.39
N SER A 593 -38.96 33.15 -30.84
CA SER A 593 -39.64 34.11 -29.97
C SER A 593 -38.91 35.46 -29.92
N ARG A 594 -39.72 36.50 -30.14
CA ARG A 594 -39.38 37.91 -30.30
C ARG A 594 -39.03 38.58 -28.97
N GLY A 595 -38.20 39.62 -29.05
CA GLY A 595 -38.05 40.64 -28.02
C GLY A 595 -36.89 41.59 -28.34
N GLY A 596 -37.14 42.58 -29.21
CA GLY A 596 -36.17 43.62 -29.53
C GLY A 596 -36.14 44.75 -28.50
N TYR A 597 -35.03 45.50 -28.45
CA TYR A 597 -34.95 46.92 -28.86
C TYR A 597 -33.56 47.50 -28.52
N SER A 598 -32.94 48.10 -29.55
CA SER A 598 -32.10 49.33 -29.57
C SER A 598 -30.87 49.43 -28.64
N GLY A 599 -29.66 49.86 -29.04
CA GLY A 599 -29.18 50.52 -30.25
C GLY A 599 -28.07 51.54 -29.91
N GLY A 600 -27.01 51.61 -30.74
CA GLY A 600 -26.09 52.77 -30.88
C GLY A 600 -24.82 52.75 -30.00
N ARG A 601 -23.63 52.37 -30.49
CA ARG A 601 -22.63 53.07 -31.35
C ARG A 601 -21.89 54.27 -30.74
N GLY A 602 -20.56 54.15 -30.75
CA GLY A 602 -19.55 55.23 -30.80
C GLY A 602 -18.99 55.62 -29.42
N ASN A 603 -17.73 56.02 -29.23
CA ASN A 603 -16.71 56.47 -30.16
C ASN A 603 -15.31 56.37 -29.51
N ARG A 604 -14.28 56.39 -30.35
CA ARG A 604 -12.83 56.31 -30.05
C ARG A 604 -12.25 57.60 -29.42
N GLY A 605 -11.07 57.43 -28.80
CA GLY A 605 -10.04 58.47 -28.55
C GLY A 605 -9.60 58.45 -27.07
N GLY A 606 -8.34 58.30 -26.66
CA GLY A 606 -7.05 58.69 -27.25
C GLY A 606 -6.42 59.80 -26.37
N PHE A 607 -5.11 59.69 -26.08
CA PHE A 607 -4.22 60.58 -25.27
C PHE A 607 -4.29 60.37 -23.74
N SER A 608 -3.26 59.94 -23.01
CA SER A 608 -1.81 60.26 -22.92
C SER A 608 -1.46 61.56 -22.19
N SER A 609 -0.60 61.37 -21.18
CA SER A 609 0.33 62.32 -20.54
C SER A 609 -0.20 63.26 -19.46
N GLY A 610 0.59 63.40 -18.37
CA GLY A 610 0.46 64.54 -17.47
C GLY A 610 0.93 64.30 -16.03
N ARG A 611 2.23 64.45 -15.79
CA ARG A 611 2.88 64.60 -14.47
C ARG A 611 2.22 65.71 -13.63
N GLY A 612 2.34 65.64 -12.29
CA GLY A 612 2.46 66.86 -11.48
C GLY A 612 2.06 66.82 -10.01
N ARG A 613 3.06 66.53 -9.16
CA ARG A 613 3.37 67.13 -7.83
C ARG A 613 2.32 67.87 -6.99
N GLY A 614 2.40 67.58 -5.68
CA GLY A 614 2.18 68.50 -4.55
C GLY A 614 1.10 67.97 -3.60
N GLY A 615 1.26 67.81 -2.29
CA GLY A 615 2.27 68.23 -1.31
C GLY A 615 1.54 68.66 -0.02
N TYR A 616 2.01 68.18 1.15
CA TYR A 616 1.65 68.63 2.53
C TYR A 616 0.21 68.29 3.01
N SER A 617 -0.13 67.99 4.27
CA SER A 617 0.49 68.06 5.61
C SER A 617 -0.35 67.26 6.63
N GLY A 618 0.24 66.89 7.77
CA GLY A 618 -0.43 66.60 9.06
C GLY A 618 -0.87 65.13 9.24
N GLY A 619 -0.44 64.35 10.23
CA GLY A 619 -0.03 64.66 11.59
C GLY A 619 -1.03 63.96 12.54
N GLY A 620 -0.61 62.92 13.27
CA GLY A 620 -1.49 62.27 14.24
C GLY A 620 -0.97 60.94 14.80
N ARG A 621 -0.47 61.00 16.03
CA ARG A 621 0.06 59.89 16.85
C ARG A 621 -1.03 58.92 17.34
N GLY A 622 -0.59 57.69 17.64
CA GLY A 622 -1.20 56.77 18.63
C GLY A 622 -1.35 55.35 18.08
N GLY A 623 -0.67 54.29 18.53
CA GLY A 623 0.10 54.06 19.75
C GLY A 623 -0.66 53.17 20.74
N ARG A 624 -0.30 51.87 20.72
CA ARG A 624 -0.43 50.82 21.77
C ARG A 624 -1.75 50.04 21.88
N LYS A 625 -1.69 48.70 21.65
CA LYS A 625 -1.42 47.56 22.58
C LYS A 625 -2.70 47.17 23.34
N TYR A 626 -3.06 45.90 23.46
CA TYR A 626 -2.24 44.73 23.82
C TYR A 626 -2.35 43.55 22.88
#